data_AF-A0A954TN01-F1
#
_entry.id   AF-A0A954TN01-F1
#
_cell.length_a   1.000
_cell.length_b   1.000
_cell.length_c   1.000
_cell.angle_alpha   90.00
_cell.angle_beta   90.00
_cell.angle_gamma   90.00
#
_symmetry.space_group_name_H-M   'P 1'
#
loop_
_entity.id
_entity.type
_entity.pdbx_description
1 polymer ?
#
loop_
_entity_poly.entity_id
_entity_poly.type
_entity_poly.pdbx_seq_one_letter_code
_entity_poly.pdbx_strand_id
1 'polypeptide(L)'
;MEFPITAIGTHSAERQTWLWAWANDSFPSAAREASAAIKSLYDLTGFKVFDDIGIDASSGDAQDLSACAIHALGAIGLYRCPSEATLYLAVHAPVTDD
;
A
#
# COMPACT_ATOMS: atom_id res chain seq x y z
N MET A 1 -12.22 -6.91 -19.21
CA MET A 1 -10.86 -6.44 -18.90
C MET A 1 -10.80 -6.32 -17.39
N GLU A 2 -9.99 -7.16 -16.76
CA GLU A 2 -9.81 -7.16 -15.31
C GLU A 2 -8.48 -6.48 -14.99
N PHE A 3 -8.48 -5.62 -13.98
CA PHE A 3 -7.28 -4.93 -13.50
C PHE A 3 -6.88 -5.55 -12.18
N PRO A 4 -5.70 -6.19 -12.08
CA PRO A 4 -5.23 -6.72 -10.81
C PRO A 4 -5.05 -5.59 -9.80
N ILE A 5 -5.28 -5.90 -8.52
CA ILE A 5 -5.12 -4.96 -7.43
C ILE A 5 -4.21 -5.51 -6.34
N THR A 6 -3.43 -4.62 -5.73
CA THR A 6 -2.64 -4.92 -4.53
C THR A 6 -3.01 -3.95 -3.43
N ALA A 7 -3.33 -4.45 -2.24
CA ALA A 7 -3.52 -3.60 -1.09
C ALA A 7 -2.19 -2.92 -0.71
N ILE A 8 -2.21 -1.61 -0.52
CA ILE A 8 -1.01 -0.86 -0.10
C ILE A 8 -1.02 -0.72 1.42
N GLY A 9 -2.11 -0.21 1.97
CA GLY A 9 -2.24 0.04 3.40
C GLY A 9 -3.56 0.72 3.73
N THR A 10 -3.78 0.92 5.02
CA THR A 10 -4.97 1.58 5.56
C THR A 10 -4.56 2.80 6.37
N HIS A 11 -5.23 3.92 6.15
CA HIS A 11 -5.06 5.15 6.91
C HIS A 11 -6.27 5.41 7.80
N SER A 12 -6.05 5.56 9.10
CA SER A 12 -7.09 6.03 10.02
C SER A 12 -6.93 7.53 10.23
N ALA A 13 -7.86 8.33 9.69
CA ALA A 13 -7.88 9.77 9.90
C ALA A 13 -8.21 10.13 11.37
N GLU A 14 -9.03 9.33 12.04
CA GLU A 14 -9.34 9.52 13.46
C GLU A 14 -8.10 9.31 14.34
N ARG A 15 -7.34 8.24 14.08
CA ARG A 15 -6.17 7.88 14.89
C ARG A 15 -4.87 8.49 14.38
N GLN A 16 -4.88 9.15 13.23
CA GLN A 16 -3.68 9.68 12.55
C GLN A 16 -2.60 8.61 12.40
N THR A 17 -2.98 7.43 11.88
CA THR A 17 -2.05 6.30 11.72
C THR A 17 -2.16 5.68 10.34
N TRP A 18 -1.03 5.12 9.90
CA TRP A 18 -0.90 4.31 8.70
C TRP A 18 -0.49 2.89 9.09
N LEU A 19 -1.13 1.89 8.49
CA LEU A 19 -0.78 0.49 8.64
C LEU A 19 -0.59 -0.13 7.27
N TRP A 20 0.57 -0.74 7.02
CA TRP A 20 0.85 -1.39 5.75
C TRP A 20 0.02 -2.65 5.56
N ALA A 21 -0.39 -2.91 4.32
CA ALA A 21 -1.13 -4.12 3.99
C ALA A 21 -0.32 -5.39 4.28
N TRP A 22 0.98 -5.40 3.99
CA TRP A 22 1.85 -6.55 4.26
C TRP A 22 1.96 -6.88 5.77
N ALA A 23 1.71 -5.91 6.64
CA ALA A 23 1.76 -6.05 8.10
C ALA A 23 0.38 -6.28 8.74
N ASN A 24 -0.71 -6.10 7.99
CA ASN A 24 -2.06 -6.10 8.55
C ASN A 24 -2.69 -7.51 8.48
N ASP A 25 -2.72 -8.19 9.63
CA ASP A 25 -3.27 -9.54 9.79
C ASP A 25 -4.76 -9.69 9.46
N SER A 26 -5.49 -8.58 9.31
CA SER A 26 -6.87 -8.60 8.81
C SER A 26 -6.94 -8.97 7.32
N PHE A 27 -5.82 -8.85 6.58
CA PHE A 27 -5.74 -9.27 5.18
C PHE A 27 -5.38 -10.74 5.02
N PRO A 28 -5.93 -11.42 3.99
CA PRO A 28 -5.47 -12.75 3.58
C PRO A 28 -3.97 -12.76 3.29
N SER A 29 -3.30 -13.90 3.52
CA SER A 29 -1.86 -14.05 3.28
C SER A 29 -1.44 -13.63 1.87
N ALA A 30 -2.21 -14.02 0.84
CA ALA A 30 -1.94 -13.65 -0.54
C ALA A 30 -1.90 -12.12 -0.77
N ALA A 31 -2.77 -11.35 -0.09
CA ALA A 31 -2.76 -9.89 -0.19
C ALA A 31 -1.56 -9.27 0.54
N ARG A 32 -1.14 -9.86 1.66
CA ARG A 32 0.07 -9.45 2.39
C ARG A 32 1.34 -9.74 1.59
N GLU A 33 1.41 -10.93 0.99
CA GLU A 33 2.52 -11.34 0.11
C GLU A 33 2.61 -10.44 -1.13
N ALA A 34 1.49 -10.14 -1.78
CA ALA A 34 1.45 -9.25 -2.94
C ALA A 34 1.94 -7.82 -2.63
N SER A 35 1.81 -7.36 -1.39
CA SER A 35 2.24 -6.03 -0.94
C SER A 35 3.62 -6.02 -0.28
N ALA A 36 4.22 -7.18 -0.02
CA ALA A 36 5.54 -7.29 0.60
C ALA A 36 6.66 -6.68 -0.24
N ALA A 37 6.47 -6.56 -1.56
CA ALA A 37 7.42 -5.89 -2.46
C ALA A 37 7.67 -4.41 -2.08
N ILE A 38 6.71 -3.75 -1.41
CA ILE A 38 6.87 -2.38 -0.91
C ILE A 38 8.05 -2.27 0.07
N LYS A 39 8.33 -3.34 0.83
CA LYS A 39 9.45 -3.37 1.79
C LYS A 39 10.81 -3.14 1.15
N SER A 40 10.97 -3.44 -0.14
CA SER A 40 12.21 -3.16 -0.89
C SER A 40 12.59 -1.68 -0.92
N LEU A 41 11.63 -0.78 -0.67
CA LEU A 41 11.90 0.64 -0.51
C LEU A 41 12.78 0.95 0.70
N TYR A 42 12.78 0.10 1.74
CA TYR A 42 13.72 0.23 2.85
C TYR A 42 15.15 0.05 2.37
N ASP A 43 15.42 -0.99 1.58
CA ASP A 43 16.76 -1.24 1.03
C ASP A 43 17.21 -0.13 0.08
N LEU A 44 16.27 0.46 -0.66
CA LEU A 44 16.56 1.56 -1.61
C LEU A 44 16.80 2.91 -0.91
N THR A 45 16.05 3.22 0.15
CA THR A 45 16.01 4.58 0.73
C THR A 45 16.64 4.69 2.11
N GLY A 46 16.73 3.58 2.84
CA GLY A 46 17.09 3.54 4.26
C GLY A 46 16.00 4.06 5.20
N PHE A 47 14.81 4.46 4.70
CA PHE A 47 13.75 4.98 5.55
C PHE A 47 12.97 3.87 6.25
N LYS A 48 13.05 3.85 7.58
CA LYS A 48 12.43 2.81 8.43
C LYS A 48 10.92 2.64 8.25
N VAL A 49 10.21 3.67 7.78
CA VAL A 49 8.77 3.60 7.52
C VAL A 49 8.37 2.43 6.61
N PHE A 50 9.26 1.96 5.73
CA PHE A 50 8.99 0.83 4.82
C PHE A 50 9.22 -0.56 5.47
N ASP A 51 9.84 -0.61 6.65
CA ASP A 51 10.05 -1.86 7.41
C ASP A 51 9.26 -1.87 8.74
N ASP A 52 8.90 -0.71 9.27
CA ASP A 52 8.00 -0.59 10.42
C ASP A 52 6.57 -1.00 10.01
N ILE A 53 5.86 -1.76 10.86
CA ILE A 53 4.52 -2.31 10.55
C ILE A 53 3.49 -1.22 10.22
N GLY A 54 3.62 -0.07 10.86
CA GLY A 54 2.75 1.08 10.77
C GLY A 54 3.36 2.24 11.55
N ILE A 55 2.90 3.45 11.25
CA ILE A 55 3.42 4.69 11.82
C ILE A 55 2.29 5.67 12.13
N ASP A 56 2.60 6.68 12.94
CA ASP A 56 1.79 7.90 12.99
C ASP A 56 1.88 8.60 11.63
N ALA A 57 0.74 8.91 11.04
CA ALA A 57 0.64 9.44 9.70
C ALA A 57 -0.57 10.36 9.54
N SER A 58 -0.32 11.56 9.03
CA SER A 58 -1.35 12.44 8.52
C SER A 58 -1.91 11.93 7.20
N SER A 59 -3.00 12.54 6.72
CA SER A 59 -3.53 12.26 5.38
C SER A 59 -2.54 12.62 4.26
N GLY A 60 -1.61 13.55 4.51
CA GLY A 60 -0.52 13.89 3.59
C GLY A 60 0.51 12.76 3.52
N ASP A 61 0.96 12.28 4.68
CA ASP A 61 1.89 11.14 4.75
C ASP A 61 1.30 9.89 4.08
N ALA A 62 0.01 9.61 4.31
CA ALA A 62 -0.68 8.49 3.65
C ALA A 62 -0.70 8.61 2.11
N GLN A 63 -0.80 9.84 1.57
CA GLN A 63 -0.71 10.07 0.13
C GLN A 63 0.71 9.82 -0.37
N ASP A 64 1.72 10.36 0.30
CA ASP A 64 3.13 10.21 -0.09
C ASP A 64 3.57 8.75 -0.04
N LEU A 65 3.25 8.04 1.04
CA LEU A 65 3.52 6.61 1.20
C LEU A 65 2.82 5.78 0.12
N SER A 66 1.58 6.12 -0.23
CA SER A 66 0.87 5.44 -1.30
C SER A 66 1.53 5.68 -2.66
N ALA A 67 2.03 6.89 -2.93
CA ALA A 67 2.74 7.19 -4.17
C ALA A 67 4.06 6.40 -4.28
N CYS A 68 4.82 6.30 -3.18
CA CYS A 68 6.00 5.44 -3.12
C CYS A 68 5.66 3.97 -3.38
N ALA A 69 4.58 3.47 -2.78
CA ALA A 69 4.13 2.09 -2.99
C ALA A 69 3.69 1.83 -4.44
N ILE A 70 2.98 2.77 -5.07
CA ILE A 70 2.63 2.67 -6.50
C ILE A 70 3.89 2.52 -7.37
N HIS A 71 4.91 3.34 -7.10
CA HIS A 71 6.18 3.25 -7.80
C HIS A 71 6.87 1.89 -7.60
N ALA A 72 6.99 1.44 -6.34
CA ALA A 72 7.63 0.16 -6.01
C ALA A 72 6.91 -1.05 -6.63
N LEU A 73 5.59 -0.98 -6.73
CA LEU A 73 4.75 -2.04 -7.29
C LEU A 73 4.65 -2.00 -8.82
N GLY A 74 5.20 -0.98 -9.48
CA GLY A 74 5.04 -0.79 -10.94
C GLY A 74 3.58 -0.59 -11.34
N ALA A 75 2.74 -0.09 -10.43
CA ALA A 75 1.31 0.05 -10.63
C ALA A 75 1.00 1.28 -11.51
N ILE A 76 -0.13 1.22 -12.22
CA ILE A 76 -0.56 2.27 -13.16
C ILE A 76 -1.50 3.30 -12.52
N GLY A 77 -1.97 3.05 -11.30
CA GLY A 77 -2.89 3.95 -10.64
C GLY A 77 -3.13 3.61 -9.19
N LEU A 78 -3.62 4.61 -8.46
CA LEU A 78 -4.05 4.51 -7.07
C LEU A 78 -5.58 4.56 -7.01
N TYR A 79 -6.18 3.58 -6.32
CA TYR A 79 -7.58 3.62 -5.95
C TYR A 79 -7.70 3.73 -4.43
N ARG A 80 -8.63 4.56 -3.96
CA ARG A 80 -8.91 4.75 -2.52
C ARG A 80 -10.32 4.28 -2.24
N CYS A 81 -10.48 3.39 -1.27
CA CYS A 81 -11.77 2.95 -0.75
C CYS A 81 -12.02 3.65 0.59
N PRO A 82 -12.87 4.69 0.63
CA PRO A 82 -13.23 5.34 1.89
C PRO A 82 -13.96 4.34 2.81
N SER A 83 -13.47 4.21 4.04
CA SER A 83 -14.11 3.44 5.12
C SER A 83 -13.71 4.07 6.47
N GLU A 84 -13.98 3.41 7.61
CA GLU A 84 -13.48 3.87 8.92
C GLU A 84 -11.96 4.10 8.89
N ALA A 85 -11.21 3.18 8.27
CA ALA A 85 -9.85 3.41 7.82
C ALA A 85 -9.82 3.37 6.30
N THR A 86 -9.38 4.45 5.65
CA THR A 86 -9.34 4.51 4.18
C THR A 86 -8.33 3.48 3.67
N LEU A 87 -8.78 2.57 2.82
CA LEU A 87 -7.93 1.57 2.17
C LEU A 87 -7.36 2.13 0.88
N TYR A 88 -6.04 2.00 0.71
CA TYR A 88 -5.30 2.40 -0.48
C TYR A 88 -4.94 1.14 -1.28
N LEU A 89 -5.27 1.14 -2.56
CA LEU A 89 -5.08 0.03 -3.48
C LEU A 89 -4.24 0.48 -4.69
N ALA A 90 -3.23 -0.30 -5.04
CA ALA A 90 -2.53 -0.21 -6.31
C ALA A 90 -3.36 -0.91 -7.39
N VAL A 91 -3.52 -0.25 -8.53
CA VAL A 91 -4.16 -0.80 -9.74
C VAL A 91 -3.06 -1.11 -10.75
N HIS A 92 -3.03 -2.34 -11.23
CA HIS A 92 -2.03 -2.81 -12.19
C HIS A 92 -2.57 -2.83 -13.61
N ALA A 93 -1.67 -2.77 -14.59
CA ALA A 93 -2.04 -2.97 -15.99
C ALA A 93 -2.74 -4.34 -16.15
N PRO A 94 -3.72 -4.45 -17.06
CA PRO A 94 -4.36 -5.72 -17.33
C PRO A 94 -3.31 -6.70 -17.89
N VAL A 95 -3.41 -7.97 -17.48
CA VAL A 95 -2.59 -9.02 -18.08
C VAL A 95 -3.09 -9.23 -19.50
N THR A 96 -2.26 -8.91 -20.48
CA THR A 96 -2.50 -9.27 -21.89
C THR A 96 -1.78 -10.59 -22.16
N ASP A 97 -2.54 -11.64 -22.50
CA ASP A 97 -1.96 -12.84 -23.09
C ASP A 97 -1.43 -12.46 -24.49
N ASP A 98 -0.11 -12.50 -24.66
CA ASP A 98 0.55 -12.50 -25.97
C ASP A 98 0.60 -13.92 -26.55
#